data_AF-A0A932ZFY9-F1
#
_entry.id   AF-A0A932ZFY9-F1
#
_cell.length_a   1.000
_cell.length_b   1.000
_cell.length_c   1.000
_cell.angle_alpha   90.00
_cell.angle_beta   90.00
_cell.angle_gamma   90.00
#
_symmetry.space_group_name_H-M   'P 1'
#
loop_
_entity.id
_entity.type
_entity.pdbx_description
1 polymer ?
#
loop_
_entity_poly.entity_id
_entity_poly.type
_entity_poly.pdbx_seq_one_letter_code
_entity_poly.pdbx_strand_id
1 'polypeptide(L)'
;MLGQALGLTDEEFEALQGDYRASPLFNDREKAVLAWSEAMTLNTAKRDEVVWTELRRLFSDAEIVEVSLACAMFNMINRLNDSFRTELEPEEYNRRQHGAVGVTARALEDYACRICSSSEGGET
;
A
#
# COMPACT_ATOMS: atom_id res chain seq x y z
N MET A 1 13.57 0.83 -5.47
CA MET A 1 12.21 0.27 -5.68
C MET A 1 11.15 1.27 -5.24
N LEU A 2 9.89 1.16 -5.69
CA LEU A 2 8.83 2.15 -5.40
C LEU A 2 8.64 2.41 -3.89
N GLY A 3 8.69 1.40 -3.03
CA GLY A 3 8.55 1.61 -1.59
C GLY A 3 9.72 2.37 -0.96
N GLN A 4 10.96 2.17 -1.41
CA GLN A 4 12.11 2.99 -0.97
C GLN A 4 11.94 4.46 -1.38
N ALA A 5 11.34 4.71 -2.56
CA ALA A 5 11.03 6.08 -3.00
C ALA A 5 9.92 6.74 -2.16
N LEU A 6 9.13 5.94 -1.43
CA LEU A 6 8.11 6.39 -0.48
C LEU A 6 8.62 6.41 0.97
N GLY A 7 9.91 6.15 1.21
CA GLY A 7 10.54 6.25 2.52
C GLY A 7 10.64 4.96 3.33
N LEU A 8 10.25 3.80 2.77
CA LEU A 8 10.44 2.52 3.46
C LEU A 8 11.93 2.18 3.61
N THR A 9 12.34 1.79 4.83
CA THR A 9 13.72 1.39 5.12
C THR A 9 13.98 -0.05 4.71
N ASP A 10 15.25 -0.39 4.52
CA ASP A 10 15.64 -1.78 4.21
C ASP A 10 15.23 -2.73 5.35
N GLU A 11 15.27 -2.29 6.63
CA GLU A 11 14.79 -3.12 7.75
C GLU A 11 13.28 -3.37 7.69
N GLU A 12 12.48 -2.39 7.25
CA GLU A 12 11.05 -2.56 7.06
C GLU A 12 10.75 -3.55 5.91
N PHE A 13 11.52 -3.52 4.82
CA PHE A 13 11.40 -4.50 3.75
C PHE A 13 11.70 -5.92 4.22
N GLU A 14 12.76 -6.10 4.99
CA GLU A 14 13.10 -7.40 5.57
C GLU A 14 12.00 -7.87 6.53
N ALA A 15 11.44 -6.97 7.34
CA ALA A 15 10.33 -7.29 8.23
C ALA A 15 9.05 -7.67 7.48
N LEU A 16 8.76 -7.05 6.33
CA LEU A 16 7.63 -7.41 5.46
C LEU A 16 7.79 -8.79 4.81
N GLN A 17 9.03 -9.17 4.45
CA GLN A 17 9.33 -10.50 3.92
C GLN A 17 9.29 -11.59 5.00
N GLY A 18 9.55 -11.22 6.25
CA GLY A 18 9.47 -12.08 7.43
C GLY A 18 8.11 -12.06 8.13
N ASP A 19 8.13 -12.20 9.45
CA ASP A 19 6.92 -12.09 10.28
C ASP A 19 6.68 -10.62 10.71
N TYR A 20 6.04 -9.86 9.83
CA TYR A 20 5.71 -8.46 10.09
C TYR A 20 4.77 -8.29 11.31
N ARG A 21 4.01 -9.31 11.69
CA ARG A 21 3.08 -9.24 12.84
C ARG A 21 3.86 -9.16 14.16
N ALA A 22 4.98 -9.88 14.24
CA ALA A 22 5.89 -9.85 15.38
C ALA A 22 6.87 -8.65 15.36
N SER A 23 7.03 -7.98 14.21
CA SER A 23 7.95 -6.85 14.08
C SER A 23 7.53 -5.64 14.93
N PRO A 24 8.46 -5.00 15.68
CA PRO A 24 8.18 -3.74 16.37
C PRO A 24 8.22 -2.53 15.42
N LEU A 25 8.62 -2.70 14.16
CA LEU A 25 8.72 -1.62 13.17
C LEU A 25 7.35 -1.14 12.68
N PHE A 26 6.31 -1.98 12.83
CA PHE A 26 4.96 -1.64 12.42
C PHE A 26 4.07 -1.43 13.63
N ASN A 27 3.29 -0.37 13.60
CA ASN A 27 2.22 -0.14 14.57
C ASN A 27 0.99 -1.02 14.29
N ASP A 28 0.02 -1.01 15.20
CA ASP A 28 -1.17 -1.86 15.09
C ASP A 28 -2.01 -1.56 13.83
N ARG A 29 -2.08 -0.30 13.41
CA ARG A 29 -2.82 0.10 12.21
C ARG A 29 -2.15 -0.42 10.94
N GLU A 30 -0.82 -0.32 10.86
CA GLU A 30 -0.03 -0.85 9.74
C GLU A 30 -0.15 -2.37 9.65
N LYS A 31 -0.01 -3.07 10.78
CA LYS A 31 -0.18 -4.53 10.83
C LYS A 31 -1.58 -4.98 10.38
N ALA A 32 -2.62 -4.24 10.79
CA ALA A 32 -3.99 -4.53 10.36
C ALA A 32 -4.19 -4.32 8.85
N VAL A 33 -3.62 -3.24 8.28
CA VAL A 33 -3.66 -3.00 6.82
C VAL A 33 -2.89 -4.08 6.05
N LEU A 34 -1.71 -4.49 6.54
CA LEU A 34 -0.93 -5.57 5.93
C LEU A 34 -1.71 -6.90 5.95
N ALA A 35 -2.33 -7.24 7.08
CA ALA A 35 -3.15 -8.45 7.20
C ALA A 35 -4.40 -8.40 6.31
N TRP A 36 -5.06 -7.25 6.20
CA TRP A 36 -6.18 -7.08 5.29
C TRP A 36 -5.77 -7.18 3.83
N SER A 37 -4.63 -6.58 3.46
CA SER A 37 -4.06 -6.64 2.10
C SER A 37 -3.73 -8.07 1.70
N GLU A 38 -3.15 -8.85 2.60
CA GLU A 38 -2.89 -10.29 2.42
C GLU A 38 -4.21 -11.06 2.21
N ALA A 39 -5.20 -10.85 3.08
CA ALA A 39 -6.49 -11.52 3.00
C ALA A 39 -7.27 -11.19 1.70
N MET A 40 -7.22 -9.94 1.25
CA MET A 40 -7.82 -9.51 -0.03
C MET A 40 -7.11 -10.15 -1.23
N THR A 41 -5.78 -10.24 -1.19
CA THR A 41 -4.96 -10.82 -2.27
C THR A 41 -5.17 -12.33 -2.40
N LEU A 42 -5.24 -13.03 -1.27
CA LEU A 42 -5.51 -14.47 -1.22
C LEU A 42 -7.01 -14.80 -1.34
N ASN A 43 -7.86 -13.79 -1.49
CA ASN A 43 -9.32 -13.92 -1.56
C ASN A 43 -9.91 -14.68 -0.35
N THR A 44 -9.36 -14.44 0.85
CA THR A 44 -9.80 -15.03 2.13
C THR A 44 -10.52 -14.05 3.03
N ALA A 45 -10.53 -12.75 2.71
CA ALA A 45 -11.12 -11.68 3.51
C ALA A 45 -12.53 -12.01 4.06
N LYS A 46 -13.42 -12.62 3.24
CA LYS A 46 -14.79 -12.97 3.66
C LYS A 46 -14.85 -14.00 4.81
N ARG A 47 -13.86 -14.88 4.93
CA ARG A 47 -13.83 -15.97 5.93
C ARG A 47 -12.87 -15.71 7.08
N ASP A 48 -12.14 -14.59 7.04
CA ASP A 48 -11.17 -14.21 8.06
C ASP A 48 -11.77 -13.15 8.99
N GLU A 49 -12.62 -13.62 9.91
CA GLU A 49 -13.33 -12.78 10.88
C GLU A 49 -12.37 -12.04 11.83
N VAL A 50 -11.19 -12.61 12.10
CA VAL A 50 -10.19 -11.99 12.98
C VAL A 50 -9.62 -10.74 12.30
N VAL A 51 -9.20 -10.86 11.04
CA VAL A 51 -8.68 -9.72 10.28
C VAL A 51 -9.78 -8.66 10.10
N TRP A 52 -11.01 -9.04 9.78
CA TRP A 52 -12.13 -8.10 9.66
C TRP A 52 -12.40 -7.34 10.97
N THR A 53 -12.42 -8.06 12.10
CA THR A 53 -12.70 -7.47 13.41
C THR A 53 -11.61 -6.48 13.83
N GLU A 54 -10.34 -6.84 13.67
CA GLU A 54 -9.22 -5.94 14.00
C GLU A 54 -9.18 -4.71 13.08
N LEU A 55 -9.47 -4.88 11.79
CA LEU A 55 -9.52 -3.75 10.87
C LEU A 55 -10.62 -2.75 11.26
N ARG A 56 -11.85 -3.22 11.53
CA ARG A 56 -12.95 -2.34 11.99
C ARG A 56 -12.73 -1.73 13.37
N ARG A 57 -11.89 -2.35 14.22
CA ARG A 57 -11.52 -1.76 15.51
C ARG A 57 -10.64 -0.52 15.32
N LEU A 58 -9.81 -0.51 14.28
CA LEU A 58 -8.75 0.48 14.09
C LEU A 58 -9.09 1.53 13.03
N PHE A 59 -9.99 1.25 12.09
CA PHE A 59 -10.33 2.09 10.95
C PHE A 59 -11.83 2.33 10.84
N SER A 60 -12.19 3.49 10.29
CA SER A 60 -13.55 3.81 9.85
C SER A 60 -13.94 3.05 8.58
N ASP A 61 -15.25 2.94 8.32
CA ASP A 61 -15.75 2.28 7.11
C ASP A 61 -15.20 2.92 5.83
N ALA A 62 -15.01 4.25 5.81
CA ALA A 62 -14.44 4.97 4.66
C ALA A 62 -12.98 4.57 4.41
N GLU A 63 -12.14 4.59 5.45
CA GLU A 63 -10.73 4.16 5.34
C GLU A 63 -10.62 2.69 4.91
N ILE A 64 -11.50 1.82 5.39
CA ILE A 64 -11.54 0.41 4.98
C ILE A 64 -11.85 0.27 3.50
N VAL A 65 -12.79 1.06 2.98
CA VAL A 65 -13.10 1.10 1.53
C VAL A 65 -11.88 1.57 0.75
N GLU A 66 -11.21 2.63 1.19
CA GLU A 66 -10.02 3.17 0.51
C GLU A 66 -8.87 2.14 0.44
N VAL A 67 -8.54 1.50 1.56
CA VAL A 67 -7.52 0.44 1.60
C VAL A 67 -7.93 -0.73 0.68
N SER A 68 -9.20 -1.11 0.70
CA SER A 68 -9.72 -2.20 -0.13
C SER A 68 -9.65 -1.88 -1.63
N LEU A 69 -9.91 -0.63 -2.02
CA LEU A 69 -9.80 -0.17 -3.40
C LEU A 69 -8.35 -0.19 -3.88
N ALA A 70 -7.40 0.25 -3.05
CA ALA A 70 -5.97 0.14 -3.35
C ALA A 70 -5.57 -1.33 -3.57
N CYS A 71 -5.95 -2.23 -2.66
CA CYS A 71 -5.72 -3.66 -2.79
C CYS A 71 -6.33 -4.24 -4.09
N ALA A 72 -7.58 -3.88 -4.39
CA ALA A 72 -8.27 -4.35 -5.59
C ALA A 72 -7.57 -3.90 -6.87
N MET A 73 -7.11 -2.64 -6.93
CA MET A 73 -6.37 -2.10 -8.06
C MET A 73 -5.06 -2.86 -8.31
N PHE A 74 -4.25 -3.08 -7.27
CA PHE A 74 -3.01 -3.86 -7.42
C PHE A 74 -3.29 -5.31 -7.78
N ASN A 75 -4.31 -5.93 -7.20
CA ASN A 75 -4.71 -7.28 -7.55
C ASN A 75 -5.24 -7.41 -8.99
N MET A 76 -5.83 -6.36 -9.56
CA MET A 76 -6.17 -6.31 -10.98
C MET A 76 -4.90 -6.24 -11.84
N ILE A 77 -3.97 -5.35 -11.53
CA ILE A 77 -2.70 -5.19 -12.26
C ILE A 77 -1.90 -6.50 -12.23
N ASN A 78 -1.81 -7.16 -11.07
CA ASN A 78 -1.14 -8.46 -10.92
C ASN A 78 -1.73 -9.51 -11.86
N ARG A 79 -3.07 -9.59 -11.96
CA ARG A 79 -3.74 -10.54 -12.86
C ARG A 79 -3.50 -10.23 -14.33
N LEU A 80 -3.46 -8.95 -14.71
CA LEU A 80 -3.15 -8.55 -16.08
C LEU A 80 -1.71 -8.92 -16.45
N ASN A 81 -0.76 -8.58 -15.58
CA ASN A 81 0.66 -8.88 -15.80
C ASN A 81 0.93 -10.39 -15.88
N ASP A 82 0.30 -11.18 -15.01
CA ASP A 82 0.38 -12.64 -15.07
C ASP A 82 -0.24 -13.20 -16.35
N SER A 83 -1.46 -12.78 -16.69
CA SER A 83 -2.21 -13.28 -17.87
C SER A 83 -1.48 -13.00 -19.19
N PHE A 84 -0.84 -11.83 -19.29
CA PHE A 84 -0.11 -11.42 -20.49
C PHE A 84 1.38 -11.73 -20.43
N ARG A 85 1.86 -12.36 -19.34
CA ARG A 85 3.27 -12.66 -19.10
C ARG A 85 4.17 -11.44 -19.30
N THR A 86 3.74 -10.31 -18.76
CA THR A 86 4.51 -9.07 -18.81
C THR A 86 5.89 -9.32 -18.20
N GLU A 87 6.95 -9.13 -18.99
CA GLU A 87 8.33 -9.24 -18.51
C GLU A 87 8.74 -7.96 -17.77
N LEU A 88 9.60 -8.11 -16.77
CA LEU A 88 10.17 -6.97 -16.07
C LEU A 88 11.08 -6.17 -17.01
N GLU A 89 10.92 -4.86 -17.01
CA GLU A 89 11.77 -3.99 -17.79
C GLU A 89 13.22 -3.99 -17.26
N PRO A 90 14.22 -3.84 -18.13
CA PRO A 90 15.61 -3.73 -17.70
C PRO A 90 15.84 -2.53 -16.77
N GLU A 91 16.76 -2.65 -15.82
CA GLU A 91 17.10 -1.55 -14.89
C GLU A 91 17.46 -0.24 -15.59
N GLU A 92 18.10 -0.31 -16.76
CA GLU A 92 18.42 0.87 -17.56
C GLU A 92 17.16 1.61 -18.02
N TYR A 93 16.12 0.87 -18.42
CA TYR A 93 14.83 1.43 -18.80
C TYR A 93 14.12 2.06 -17.60
N ASN A 94 14.10 1.37 -16.46
CA ASN A 94 13.48 1.87 -15.22
C ASN A 94 14.14 3.15 -14.70
N ARG A 95 15.47 3.28 -14.78
CA ARG A 95 16.17 4.52 -14.45
C ARG A 95 15.73 5.70 -15.32
N ARG A 96 15.47 5.47 -16.61
CA ARG A 96 14.93 6.51 -17.50
C ARG A 96 13.51 6.90 -17.12
N GLN A 97 12.67 5.95 -16.68
CA GLN A 97 11.32 6.24 -16.20
C GLN A 97 11.32 7.11 -14.93
N HIS A 98 12.19 6.81 -13.96
CA HIS A 98 12.34 7.67 -12.77
C HIS A 98 12.76 9.11 -13.13
N GLY A 99 13.63 9.27 -14.13
CA GLY A 99 13.99 10.58 -14.69
C GLY A 99 12.89 11.22 -15.55
N ALA A 100 11.95 10.45 -16.10
CA ALA A 100 10.93 10.91 -17.04
C ALA A 100 9.74 11.60 -16.38
N VAL A 101 9.43 11.28 -15.12
CA VAL A 101 8.28 11.91 -14.43
C VAL A 101 8.67 13.26 -13.84
N GLY A 102 9.95 13.55 -13.61
CA GLY A 102 10.41 14.80 -12.98
C GLY A 102 9.85 15.05 -11.57
N VAL A 103 9.20 14.05 -10.98
CA VAL A 103 8.56 14.13 -9.67
C VAL A 103 9.60 13.85 -8.59
N THR A 104 9.82 14.83 -7.71
CA THR A 104 10.71 14.69 -6.55
C THR A 104 9.93 14.13 -5.36
N ALA A 105 10.63 13.52 -4.38
CA ALA A 105 10.02 13.08 -3.12
C ALA A 105 9.25 14.22 -2.45
N ARG A 106 9.84 15.42 -2.42
CA ARG A 106 9.19 16.65 -1.96
C ARG A 106 7.89 16.97 -2.69
N ALA A 107 7.82 16.77 -4.00
CA ALA A 107 6.60 17.00 -4.76
C ALA A 107 5.48 16.00 -4.41
N LEU A 108 5.84 14.75 -4.07
CA LEU A 108 4.89 13.75 -3.56
C LEU A 108 4.42 14.11 -2.15
N GLU A 109 5.34 14.52 -1.27
CA GLU A 109 5.04 14.97 0.10
C GLU A 109 4.11 16.20 0.09
N ASP A 110 4.43 17.22 -0.70
CA ASP A 110 3.60 18.42 -0.87
C ASP A 110 2.19 18.05 -1.38
N TYR A 111 2.10 17.12 -2.33
CA TYR A 111 0.82 16.63 -2.84
C TYR A 111 0.02 15.87 -1.76
N ALA A 112 0.66 14.97 -1.01
CA ALA A 112 0.02 14.22 0.07
C ALA A 112 -0.49 15.16 1.19
N CYS A 113 0.31 16.17 1.57
CA CYS A 113 -0.10 17.20 2.53
C CYS A 113 -1.34 17.99 2.07
N ARG A 114 -1.46 18.30 0.77
CA ARG A 114 -2.67 18.95 0.23
C ARG A 114 -3.91 18.07 0.34
N ILE A 115 -3.76 16.76 0.13
CA ILE A 115 -4.88 15.82 0.31
C ILE A 115 -5.29 15.78 1.79
N CYS A 116 -4.34 15.64 2.71
CA CYS A 116 -4.62 15.61 4.15
C CYS A 116 -5.23 16.91 4.69
N SER A 117 -4.86 18.07 4.15
CA SER A 117 -5.43 19.36 4.54
C SER A 117 -6.78 19.67 3.89
N SER A 118 -7.19 18.90 2.87
CA SER A 118 -8.50 19.07 2.22
C SER A 118 -9.62 18.30 2.93
N SER A 119 -9.31 17.40 3.89
CA SER A 119 -10.32 16.67 4.65
C SER A 119 -10.84 17.42 5.89
N GLU A 120 -10.23 18.54 6.28
CA GLU A 120 -10.63 19.34 7.46
C GLU A 120 -11.61 20.50 7.13
N GLY A 121 -12.01 20.67 5.86
CA GLY A 121 -12.78 21.84 5.41
C GLY A 121 -14.28 21.63 5.18
N GLY A 122 -14.88 20.55 5.68
CA GLY A 122 -16.22 20.09 5.28
C GLY A 122 -17.28 20.08 6.37
N GLU A 123 -17.36 21.08 7.24
CA GLU A 123 -18.56 21.33 8.08
C GLU A 123 -18.93 22.82 8.06
N THR A 124 -19.93 23.15 7.24
CA THR A 124 -20.92 24.21 7.47
C THR A 124 -22.27 23.76 6.96
#